data_AF-A0A3M6UH17-F1
#
_entry.id   AF-A0A3M6UH17-F1
#
_cell.length_a   1.000
_cell.length_b   1.000
_cell.length_c   1.000
_cell.angle_alpha   90.00
_cell.angle_beta   90.00
_cell.angle_gamma   90.00
#
_symmetry.space_group_name_H-M   'P 1'
#
loop_
_entity.id
_entity.type
_entity.pdbx_description
1 polymer ?
#
loop_
_entity_poly.entity_id
_entity_poly.type
_entity_poly.pdbx_seq_one_letter_code
_entity_poly.pdbx_strand_id
1 'polypeptide(L)'
;MTFCFWCVYCRRGAPRKKRATVFASKPNPRRDLIFFRFYIYSDNKDSTKLIHILCLYKRVKTQDREQFPDSWKGMEKPFKMYNNSKNITVKLMVDPEKGWELDETPGEQVYIYDDSHGGRFRYKDACAFAVKPVKGREVEEFSCSLSFQQEGHDTEHAIYLNPGFSLVEKSVEPANACTHFNSAAGCSTSSAPAESDRRSSDEQPKTPRDSKLLSSLLDNRSFLKKVCDRLDREMKNYGDYRDVCSHYGFDRYEVAANFAKHDAGPSTALLEYLAVKYPKLTVDEFASVLKNVTQRNDVVESLEEYDNE
;
A
#
# COMPACT_ATOMS: atom_id res chain seq x y z
N MET A 1 10.69 40.18 -16.34
CA MET A 1 10.42 39.55 -15.03
C MET A 1 11.48 38.48 -14.80
N THR A 2 12.43 38.75 -13.92
CA THR A 2 13.52 37.84 -13.55
C THR A 2 12.98 36.79 -12.57
N PHE A 3 12.86 35.55 -13.02
CA PHE A 3 12.60 34.42 -12.12
C PHE A 3 13.85 34.17 -11.28
N CYS A 4 13.77 34.44 -9.99
CA CYS A 4 14.84 34.17 -9.04
C CYS A 4 14.87 32.65 -8.75
N PHE A 5 15.86 31.94 -9.30
CA PHE A 5 16.11 30.51 -9.07
C PHE A 5 16.28 30.16 -7.57
N TRP A 6 16.49 31.15 -6.70
CA TRP A 6 16.57 30.97 -5.26
C TRP A 6 15.24 30.52 -4.62
N CYS A 7 14.08 30.87 -5.20
CA CYS A 7 12.78 30.53 -4.62
C CYS A 7 12.42 29.03 -4.73
N VAL A 8 12.99 28.31 -5.71
CA VAL A 8 12.78 26.85 -5.86
C VAL A 8 13.65 26.07 -4.86
N TYR A 9 14.82 26.58 -4.51
CA TYR A 9 15.75 25.90 -3.59
C TYR A 9 15.34 26.02 -2.11
N CYS A 10 14.61 27.08 -1.72
CA CYS A 10 14.17 27.29 -0.33
C CYS A 10 13.06 26.33 0.17
N ARG A 11 12.46 25.49 -0.70
CA ARG A 11 11.49 24.45 -0.27
C ARG A 11 12.12 23.13 0.20
N ARG A 12 13.46 23.04 0.26
CA ARG A 12 14.15 21.83 0.77
C ARG A 12 14.31 21.77 2.29
N GLY A 13 14.05 22.86 3.02
CA GLY A 13 14.23 22.94 4.49
C GLY A 13 12.95 22.94 5.32
N ALA A 14 11.76 22.86 4.70
CA ALA A 14 10.51 22.86 5.45
C ALA A 14 10.23 21.46 6.03
N PRO A 15 9.85 21.35 7.32
CA PRO A 15 9.52 20.08 7.94
C PRO A 15 8.36 19.41 7.20
N ARG A 16 8.55 18.14 6.84
CA ARG A 16 7.54 17.34 6.13
C ARG A 16 6.66 16.60 7.12
N LYS A 17 5.37 16.53 6.83
CA LYS A 17 4.44 15.67 7.60
C LYS A 17 4.65 14.22 7.19
N LYS A 18 4.82 13.35 8.18
CA LYS A 18 5.03 11.91 8.03
C LYS A 18 4.04 11.15 8.91
N ARG A 19 3.86 9.86 8.63
CA ARG A 19 3.13 8.92 9.47
C ARG A 19 4.02 7.74 9.79
N ALA A 20 4.03 7.37 11.05
CA ALA A 20 4.59 6.13 11.53
C ALA A 20 3.45 5.13 11.82
N THR A 21 3.69 3.86 11.54
CA THR A 21 2.77 2.76 11.87
C THR A 21 3.56 1.51 12.22
N VAL A 22 2.93 0.61 12.96
CA VAL A 22 3.52 -0.66 13.38
C VAL A 22 2.57 -1.78 12.97
N PHE A 23 3.14 -2.84 12.41
CA PHE A 23 2.43 -4.09 12.17
C PHE A 23 2.93 -5.15 13.14
N ALA A 24 2.04 -6.03 13.58
CA ALA A 24 2.38 -7.16 14.44
C ALA A 24 1.95 -8.47 13.77
N SER A 25 2.85 -9.45 13.69
CA SER A 25 2.50 -10.78 13.20
C SER A 25 1.69 -11.53 14.25
N LYS A 26 0.79 -12.42 13.79
CA LYS A 26 0.18 -13.43 14.68
C LYS A 26 1.30 -14.27 15.33
N PRO A 27 1.16 -14.65 16.62
CA PRO A 27 2.14 -15.52 17.27
C PRO A 27 2.33 -16.81 16.47
N ASN A 28 3.59 -17.18 16.22
CA ASN A 28 3.89 -18.43 15.52
C ASN A 28 3.61 -19.62 16.46
N PRO A 29 2.74 -20.59 16.11
CA PRO A 29 2.41 -21.72 16.98
C PRO A 29 3.61 -22.62 17.36
N ARG A 30 4.75 -22.48 16.67
CA ARG A 30 5.98 -23.24 16.94
C ARG A 30 6.98 -22.55 17.87
N ARG A 31 6.97 -21.21 17.93
CA ARG A 31 8.00 -20.42 18.66
C ARG A 31 7.39 -19.37 19.59
N ASP A 32 6.07 -19.20 19.55
CA ASP A 32 5.30 -18.20 20.30
C ASP A 32 5.87 -16.77 20.16
N LEU A 33 6.49 -16.49 19.01
CA LEU A 33 7.09 -15.21 18.66
C LEU A 33 6.10 -14.27 18.01
N ILE A 34 6.09 -13.02 18.46
CA ILE A 34 5.39 -11.90 17.82
C ILE A 34 6.45 -10.99 17.20
N PHE A 35 6.33 -10.73 15.90
CA PHE A 35 7.19 -9.79 15.19
C PHE A 35 6.49 -8.45 15.05
N PHE A 36 7.13 -7.39 15.55
CA PHE A 36 6.74 -6.00 15.33
C PHE A 36 7.60 -5.39 14.23
N ARG A 37 6.94 -4.76 13.25
CA ARG A 37 7.61 -4.07 12.14
C ARG A 37 7.18 -2.62 12.12
N PHE A 38 8.14 -1.72 12.27
CA PHE A 38 7.91 -0.28 12.28
C PHE A 38 8.20 0.32 10.91
N TYR A 39 7.27 1.13 10.41
CA TYR A 39 7.36 1.78 9.11
C TYR A 39 7.05 3.27 9.19
N ILE A 40 7.74 4.05 8.36
CA ILE A 40 7.48 5.48 8.17
C ILE A 40 7.18 5.76 6.70
N TYR A 41 6.11 6.50 6.44
CA TYR A 41 5.74 6.98 5.11
C TYR A 41 5.25 8.44 5.15
N SER A 42 5.13 9.06 3.97
CA SER A 42 4.78 10.49 3.86
C SER A 42 3.29 10.74 4.09
N ASP A 43 2.95 11.75 4.90
CA ASP A 43 1.57 12.22 5.14
C ASP A 43 1.15 13.24 4.06
N ASN A 44 1.12 12.81 2.81
CA ASN A 44 0.97 13.71 1.66
C ASN A 44 -0.51 14.00 1.33
N LYS A 45 -1.27 14.65 2.22
CA LYS A 45 -2.70 14.96 2.02
C LYS A 45 -3.05 15.84 0.79
N ASP A 46 -2.07 16.28 0.01
CA ASP A 46 -2.30 17.12 -1.17
C ASP A 46 -2.96 16.32 -2.30
N SER A 47 -4.15 16.79 -2.69
CA SER A 47 -5.26 16.09 -3.36
C SER A 47 -5.00 15.54 -4.78
N THR A 48 -3.89 15.88 -5.44
CA THR A 48 -3.48 15.25 -6.72
C THR A 48 -2.61 14.01 -6.54
N LYS A 49 -2.13 13.75 -5.32
CA LYS A 49 -1.31 12.58 -4.95
C LYS A 49 -2.05 11.61 -4.02
N LEU A 50 -3.38 11.70 -3.91
CA LEU A 50 -4.20 10.73 -3.19
C LEU A 50 -4.02 9.30 -3.72
N ILE A 51 -3.86 9.16 -5.04
CA ILE A 51 -3.46 7.88 -5.66
C ILE A 51 -2.11 7.41 -5.11
N HIS A 52 -1.14 8.30 -4.93
CA HIS A 52 0.19 7.94 -4.44
C HIS A 52 0.19 7.60 -2.93
N ILE A 53 -0.60 8.29 -2.08
CA ILE A 53 -0.78 7.91 -0.67
C ILE A 53 -1.40 6.53 -0.57
N LEU A 54 -2.51 6.32 -1.29
CA LEU A 54 -3.20 5.03 -1.33
C LEU A 54 -2.28 3.96 -1.91
N CYS A 55 -1.44 4.27 -2.90
CA CYS A 55 -0.51 3.33 -3.48
C CYS A 55 0.62 2.96 -2.51
N LEU A 56 1.22 3.93 -1.80
CA LEU A 56 2.26 3.65 -0.80
C LEU A 56 1.70 2.87 0.40
N TYR A 57 0.54 3.28 0.91
CA TYR A 57 -0.14 2.58 2.00
C TYR A 57 -0.60 1.17 1.58
N LYS A 58 -1.19 1.03 0.38
CA LYS A 58 -1.52 -0.28 -0.19
C LYS A 58 -0.26 -1.12 -0.38
N ARG A 59 0.87 -0.55 -0.82
CA ARG A 59 2.14 -1.28 -0.93
C ARG A 59 2.63 -1.78 0.43
N VAL A 60 2.69 -0.93 1.46
CA VAL A 60 3.08 -1.36 2.82
C VAL A 60 2.16 -2.48 3.30
N LYS A 61 0.84 -2.30 3.14
CA LYS A 61 -0.15 -3.28 3.59
C LYS A 61 -0.09 -4.59 2.79
N THR A 62 0.04 -4.52 1.48
CA THR A 62 0.14 -5.70 0.60
C THR A 62 1.43 -6.46 0.88
N GLN A 63 2.56 -5.77 1.01
CA GLN A 63 3.85 -6.38 1.30
C GLN A 63 3.89 -7.02 2.70
N ASP A 64 3.36 -6.33 3.72
CA ASP A 64 3.30 -6.89 5.07
C ASP A 64 2.40 -8.14 5.10
N ARG A 65 1.28 -8.12 4.36
CA ARG A 65 0.35 -9.24 4.23
C ARG A 65 0.90 -10.41 3.41
N GLU A 66 1.72 -10.14 2.40
CA GLU A 66 2.45 -11.16 1.63
C GLU A 66 3.42 -11.92 2.53
N GLN A 67 4.10 -11.22 3.44
CA GLN A 67 5.06 -11.83 4.35
C GLN A 67 4.38 -12.47 5.58
N PHE A 68 3.30 -11.86 6.09
CA PHE A 68 2.55 -12.31 7.26
C PHE A 68 1.04 -12.16 7.02
N PRO A 69 0.36 -13.21 6.55
CA PRO A 69 -1.10 -13.18 6.46
C PRO A 69 -1.68 -12.96 7.88
N ASP A 70 -2.69 -12.11 7.97
CA ASP A 70 -3.39 -11.76 9.21
C ASP A 70 -2.57 -10.99 10.26
N SER A 71 -1.64 -10.14 9.80
CA SER A 71 -0.96 -9.16 10.65
C SER A 71 -1.95 -8.18 11.31
N TRP A 72 -1.79 -7.91 12.60
CA TRP A 72 -2.45 -6.79 13.27
C TRP A 72 -1.81 -5.47 12.85
N LYS A 73 -2.62 -4.42 12.72
CA LYS A 73 -2.17 -3.07 12.36
C LYS A 73 -2.40 -2.12 13.54
N GLY A 74 -1.33 -1.46 13.96
CA GLY A 74 -1.37 -0.41 14.98
C GLY A 74 -1.86 0.94 14.48
N MET A 75 -2.13 1.82 15.44
CA MET A 75 -2.55 3.19 15.16
C MET A 75 -1.47 3.94 14.38
N GLU A 76 -1.91 4.79 13.45
CA GLU A 76 -1.01 5.67 12.73
C GLU A 76 -0.69 6.91 13.58
N LYS A 77 0.60 7.20 13.75
CA LYS A 77 1.07 8.39 14.44
C LYS A 77 1.59 9.41 13.43
N PRO A 78 0.87 10.52 13.19
CA PRO A 78 1.40 11.61 12.38
C PRO A 78 2.45 12.39 13.17
N PHE A 79 3.53 12.77 12.50
CA PHE A 79 4.59 13.59 13.09
C PHE A 79 5.25 14.50 12.04
N LYS A 80 6.02 15.49 12.50
CA LYS A 80 6.80 16.37 11.63
C LYS A 80 8.24 15.87 11.59
N MET A 81 8.74 15.58 10.40
CA MET A 81 10.13 15.23 10.16
C MET A 81 10.87 16.47 9.67
N TYR A 82 11.86 16.92 10.43
CA TYR A 82 12.56 18.17 10.16
C TYR A 82 13.71 18.00 9.17
N ASN A 83 14.39 16.84 9.21
CA ASN A 83 15.46 16.51 8.28
C ASN A 83 15.32 15.09 7.69
N ASN A 84 15.28 14.98 6.37
CA ASN A 84 15.13 13.71 5.66
C ASN A 84 16.44 12.95 5.46
N SER A 85 17.56 13.46 5.96
CA SER A 85 18.88 12.79 5.92
C SER A 85 19.29 12.24 7.29
N LYS A 86 18.48 12.48 8.31
CA LYS A 86 18.75 12.07 9.68
C LYS A 86 18.00 10.80 10.00
N ASN A 87 18.69 9.92 10.71
CA ASN A 87 18.15 8.65 11.13
C ASN A 87 17.11 8.85 12.24
N ILE A 88 16.25 7.84 12.40
CA ILE A 88 15.26 7.81 13.47
C ILE A 88 15.59 6.62 14.36
N THR A 89 15.87 6.90 15.61
CA THR A 89 16.05 5.85 16.61
C THR A 89 14.69 5.35 17.04
N VAL A 90 14.48 4.04 16.99
CA VAL A 90 13.25 3.36 17.37
C VAL A 90 13.55 2.42 18.53
N LYS A 91 12.78 2.54 19.61
CA LYS A 91 12.93 1.79 20.85
C LYS A 91 11.65 1.06 21.18
N LEU A 92 11.74 -0.25 21.43
CA LEU A 92 10.63 -1.05 21.94
C LEU A 92 10.83 -1.28 23.44
N MET A 93 9.95 -0.70 24.25
CA MET A 93 10.01 -0.83 25.71
C MET A 93 9.16 -2.00 26.18
N VAL A 94 9.75 -3.19 26.24
CA VAL A 94 9.07 -4.39 26.74
C VAL A 94 9.19 -4.45 28.25
N ASP A 95 8.07 -4.63 28.95
CA ASP A 95 8.02 -4.76 30.40
C ASP A 95 8.20 -6.25 30.80
N PRO A 96 9.34 -6.66 31.40
CA PRO A 96 9.56 -8.05 31.78
C PRO A 96 8.59 -8.53 32.87
N GLU A 97 8.08 -7.60 33.69
CA GLU A 97 7.09 -7.88 34.73
C GLU A 97 5.76 -8.41 34.15
N LYS A 98 5.42 -8.02 32.92
CA LYS A 98 4.25 -8.53 32.19
C LYS A 98 4.50 -9.88 31.50
N GLY A 99 5.67 -10.48 31.72
CA GLY A 99 6.01 -11.80 31.21
C GLY A 99 6.45 -11.83 29.75
N TRP A 100 6.86 -10.69 29.18
CA TRP A 100 7.37 -10.59 27.82
C TRP A 100 8.82 -10.12 27.80
N GLU A 101 9.62 -10.66 26.90
CA GLU A 101 11.00 -10.23 26.67
C GLU A 101 11.29 -10.09 25.18
N LEU A 102 12.29 -9.26 24.87
CA LEU A 102 12.87 -9.22 23.53
C LEU A 102 13.60 -10.54 23.28
N ASP A 103 13.48 -11.06 22.06
CA ASP A 103 14.29 -12.19 21.62
C ASP A 103 15.73 -11.71 21.29
N GLU A 104 16.42 -12.35 20.35
CA GLU A 104 17.79 -11.98 19.95
C GLU A 104 17.89 -10.59 19.29
N THR A 105 16.76 -9.93 19.03
CA THR A 105 16.73 -8.61 18.39
C THR A 105 17.05 -7.49 19.39
N PRO A 106 17.87 -6.50 19.01
CA PRO A 106 18.13 -5.35 19.86
C PRO A 106 16.86 -4.54 20.09
N GLY A 107 16.63 -4.12 21.33
CA GLY A 107 15.49 -3.29 21.74
C GLY A 107 15.54 -1.85 21.21
N GLU A 108 16.70 -1.45 20.70
CA GLU A 108 16.93 -0.16 20.04
C GLU A 108 17.48 -0.41 18.63
N GLN A 109 16.82 0.17 17.64
CA GLN A 109 17.20 0.06 16.24
C GLN A 109 17.20 1.43 15.58
N VAL A 110 18.12 1.62 14.65
CA VAL A 110 18.21 2.86 13.87
C VAL A 110 17.48 2.66 12.55
N TYR A 111 16.36 3.35 12.38
CA TYR A 111 15.66 3.45 11.11
C TYR A 111 16.43 4.40 10.20
N ILE A 112 17.04 3.84 9.15
CA ILE A 112 17.76 4.60 8.14
C ILE A 112 16.73 5.19 7.18
N TYR A 113 16.55 6.50 7.24
CA TYR A 113 15.63 7.19 6.34
C TYR A 113 16.40 7.70 5.11
N ASP A 114 16.25 6.99 3.98
CA ASP A 114 16.86 7.39 2.71
C ASP A 114 15.86 8.10 1.78
N ASP A 115 15.98 9.43 1.66
CA ASP A 115 15.20 10.25 0.71
C ASP A 115 15.94 10.52 -0.62
N SER A 116 17.13 9.94 -0.83
CA SER A 116 17.92 10.18 -2.05
C SER A 116 17.19 9.76 -3.34
N HIS A 117 16.15 8.94 -3.20
CA HIS A 117 15.34 8.40 -4.30
C HIS A 117 14.01 9.15 -4.54
N GLY A 118 13.84 10.33 -3.94
CA GLY A 118 12.69 11.21 -4.20
C GLY A 118 11.42 10.83 -3.44
N GLY A 119 11.55 10.41 -2.18
CA GLY A 119 10.42 10.19 -1.28
C GLY A 119 9.64 8.89 -1.50
N ARG A 120 10.20 7.91 -2.23
CA ARG A 120 9.61 6.58 -2.40
C ARG A 120 9.97 5.67 -1.23
N PHE A 121 8.94 5.05 -0.66
CA PHE A 121 9.03 4.09 0.45
C PHE A 121 9.87 2.87 0.07
N ARG A 122 10.84 2.49 0.91
CA ARG A 122 11.61 1.26 0.81
C ARG A 122 11.30 0.38 2.01
N TYR A 123 10.77 -0.81 1.75
CA TYR A 123 10.39 -1.78 2.78
C TYR A 123 11.60 -2.55 3.36
N LYS A 124 12.74 -2.52 2.66
CA LYS A 124 13.93 -3.32 3.00
C LYS A 124 14.64 -2.89 4.29
N ASP A 125 14.32 -1.70 4.80
CA ASP A 125 14.99 -1.08 5.97
C ASP A 125 14.05 -0.95 7.18
N ALA A 126 12.98 -1.76 7.25
CA ALA A 126 12.05 -1.73 8.37
C ALA A 126 12.71 -2.20 9.67
N CYS A 127 12.52 -1.46 10.76
CA CYS A 127 12.94 -1.93 12.08
C CYS A 127 12.03 -3.07 12.52
N ALA A 128 12.63 -4.23 12.80
CA ALA A 128 11.92 -5.46 13.14
C ALA A 128 12.32 -5.91 14.55
N PHE A 129 11.35 -6.01 15.44
CA PHE A 129 11.54 -6.46 16.82
C PHE A 129 10.81 -7.78 17.01
N ALA A 130 11.46 -8.74 17.64
CA ALA A 130 10.84 -10.01 18.01
C ALA A 130 10.67 -10.06 19.52
N VAL A 131 9.48 -10.42 19.98
CA VAL A 131 9.19 -10.64 21.40
C VAL A 131 8.73 -12.07 21.64
N LYS A 132 9.08 -12.60 22.81
CA LYS A 132 8.69 -13.93 23.28
C LYS A 132 8.21 -13.88 24.73
N PRO A 133 7.37 -14.83 25.15
CA PRO A 133 6.99 -14.95 26.54
C PRO A 133 8.15 -15.47 27.40
N VAL A 134 8.30 -14.93 28.61
CA VAL A 134 9.36 -15.29 29.58
C VAL A 134 9.09 -16.65 30.26
N LYS A 135 7.81 -17.00 30.51
CA LYS A 135 7.40 -18.20 31.26
C LYS A 135 6.27 -18.98 30.58
N GLY A 136 6.52 -19.52 29.38
CA GLY A 136 5.56 -20.40 28.70
C GLY A 136 4.35 -19.67 28.12
N ARG A 137 3.23 -20.36 27.88
CA ARG A 137 2.06 -19.81 27.14
C ARG A 137 1.02 -19.09 28.00
N GLU A 138 1.15 -19.14 29.33
CA GLU A 138 0.26 -18.46 30.27
C GLU A 138 0.77 -17.04 30.56
N VAL A 139 0.71 -16.18 29.54
CA VAL A 139 1.08 -14.77 29.66
C VAL A 139 -0.11 -13.89 29.31
N GLU A 140 -0.25 -12.78 30.02
CA GLU A 140 -1.23 -11.76 29.70
C GLU A 140 -1.06 -11.22 28.27
N GLU A 141 -2.14 -10.66 27.73
CA GLU A 141 -2.17 -10.05 26.41
C GLU A 141 -1.01 -9.04 26.25
N PHE A 142 -0.26 -9.17 25.16
CA PHE A 142 0.91 -8.33 24.94
C PHE A 142 0.48 -6.86 24.84
N SER A 143 1.05 -6.01 25.69
CA SER A 143 0.91 -4.56 25.57
C SER A 143 2.24 -3.85 25.82
N CYS A 144 2.60 -2.91 24.95
CA CYS A 144 3.90 -2.26 24.95
C CYS A 144 3.82 -0.86 24.35
N SER A 145 4.74 0.03 24.73
CA SER A 145 4.94 1.31 24.05
C SER A 145 6.20 1.26 23.20
N LEU A 146 6.06 1.59 21.92
CA LEU A 146 7.19 1.82 21.02
C LEU A 146 7.43 3.31 20.94
N SER A 147 8.64 3.75 21.25
CA SER A 147 9.05 5.14 21.08
C SER A 147 9.99 5.31 19.89
N PHE A 148 9.96 6.49 19.29
CA PHE A 148 10.87 6.85 18.21
C PHE A 148 11.22 8.32 18.26
N GLN A 149 12.48 8.63 17.95
CA GLN A 149 13.04 9.97 18.02
C GLN A 149 13.95 10.22 16.83
N GLN A 150 13.85 11.42 16.27
CA GLN A 150 14.74 11.85 15.19
C GLN A 150 16.09 12.31 15.76
N GLU A 151 17.19 11.84 15.16
CA GLU A 151 18.54 12.26 15.52
C GLU A 151 18.70 13.79 15.43
N GLY A 152 19.14 14.42 16.53
CA GLY A 152 19.31 15.87 16.63
C GLY A 152 18.05 16.67 16.98
N HIS A 153 16.95 15.99 17.36
CA HIS A 153 15.73 16.64 17.84
C HIS A 153 15.22 16.00 19.14
N ASP A 154 14.78 16.83 20.09
CA ASP A 154 14.31 16.38 21.41
C ASP A 154 12.87 15.83 21.41
N THR A 155 12.19 15.88 20.27
CA THR A 155 10.80 15.41 20.17
C THR A 155 10.77 13.89 20.05
N GLU A 156 10.47 13.22 21.16
CA GLU A 156 10.16 11.79 21.18
C GLU A 156 8.66 11.57 20.88
N HIS A 157 8.38 10.53 20.10
CA HIS A 157 7.03 10.11 19.76
C HIS A 157 6.81 8.68 20.25
N ALA A 158 5.65 8.42 20.84
CA ALA A 158 5.27 7.08 21.27
C ALA A 158 4.02 6.57 20.53
N ILE A 159 4.00 5.28 20.27
CA ILE A 159 2.87 4.49 19.75
C ILE A 159 2.59 3.39 20.75
N TYR A 160 1.37 3.36 21.27
CA TYR A 160 0.90 2.27 22.11
C TYR A 160 0.51 1.07 21.24
N LEU A 161 1.06 -0.10 21.57
CA LEU A 161 0.86 -1.36 20.87
C LEU A 161 0.05 -2.29 21.78
N ASN A 162 -1.14 -2.65 21.34
CA ASN A 162 -1.90 -3.75 21.90
C ASN A 162 -2.55 -4.56 20.77
N PRO A 163 -1.87 -5.63 20.29
CA PRO A 163 -2.39 -6.45 19.22
C PRO A 163 -3.52 -7.41 19.60
N GLY A 164 -3.86 -7.60 20.87
CA GLY A 164 -4.97 -8.50 21.23
C GLY A 164 -4.66 -9.99 21.16
N PHE A 165 -3.39 -10.38 21.02
CA PHE A 165 -3.02 -11.78 20.86
C PHE A 165 -2.94 -12.48 22.22
N SER A 166 -3.80 -13.49 22.44
CA SER A 166 -3.67 -14.45 23.55
C SER A 166 -2.96 -15.71 23.07
N LEU A 167 -1.98 -16.20 23.84
CA LEU A 167 -1.29 -17.47 23.57
C LEU A 167 -2.07 -18.71 24.04
N VAL A 168 -3.10 -18.50 24.88
CA VAL A 168 -4.02 -19.56 25.32
C VAL A 168 -5.18 -19.66 24.33
N GLU A 169 -5.31 -20.81 23.67
CA GLU A 169 -6.56 -21.18 23.00
C GLU A 169 -7.63 -21.35 24.08
N LYS A 170 -8.57 -20.41 24.20
CA LYS A 170 -9.80 -20.68 24.93
C LYS A 170 -10.53 -21.77 24.16
N SER A 171 -10.63 -22.97 24.73
CA SER A 171 -11.51 -24.03 24.24
C SER A 171 -12.91 -23.44 24.08
N VAL A 172 -13.38 -23.33 22.83
CA VAL A 172 -14.77 -22.99 22.55
C VAL A 172 -15.61 -24.22 22.86
N GLU A 173 -16.33 -24.19 23.99
CA GLU A 173 -17.46 -25.09 24.16
C GLU A 173 -18.55 -24.72 23.14
N PRO A 174 -19.12 -25.69 22.40
CA PRO A 174 -20.21 -25.41 21.48
C PRO A 174 -21.47 -25.06 22.27
N ALA A 175 -21.87 -23.79 22.25
CA ALA A 175 -23.15 -23.33 22.77
C ALA A 175 -24.29 -23.93 21.94
N ASN A 176 -24.83 -25.03 22.45
CA ASN A 176 -26.07 -25.62 22.00
C ASN A 176 -27.26 -24.70 22.32
N ALA A 177 -28.18 -24.65 21.35
CA ALA A 177 -29.61 -24.42 21.45
C ALA A 177 -30.12 -23.05 21.96
N CYS A 178 -30.79 -22.32 21.06
CA CYS A 178 -32.02 -21.62 21.39
C CYS A 178 -33.02 -21.72 20.23
N THR A 179 -33.93 -22.68 20.36
CA THR A 179 -35.16 -22.82 19.59
C THR A 179 -36.20 -21.80 20.10
N HIS A 180 -36.88 -21.14 19.16
CA HIS A 180 -38.19 -20.47 19.20
C HIS A 180 -38.94 -20.31 20.54
N PHE A 181 -39.52 -19.13 20.78
CA PHE A 181 -40.99 -18.93 20.74
C PHE A 181 -41.39 -17.44 20.68
N ASN A 182 -42.46 -17.18 19.95
CA ASN A 182 -43.06 -15.89 19.61
C ASN A 182 -43.94 -15.31 20.74
N SER A 183 -44.12 -13.98 20.78
CA SER A 183 -45.38 -13.28 20.43
C SER A 183 -45.66 -11.98 21.20
N ALA A 184 -45.95 -10.94 20.40
CA ALA A 184 -47.07 -9.99 20.45
C ALA A 184 -47.30 -9.02 21.64
N ALA A 185 -47.29 -7.71 21.33
CA ALA A 185 -48.44 -6.76 21.36
C ALA A 185 -47.91 -5.32 21.13
N GLY A 186 -48.28 -4.60 20.05
CA GLY A 186 -49.31 -3.53 20.02
C GLY A 186 -48.68 -2.14 20.33
N CYS A 187 -48.97 -0.98 19.71
CA CYS A 187 -50.03 -0.50 18.82
C CYS A 187 -49.66 0.94 18.36
N SER A 188 -49.96 1.31 17.09
CA SER A 188 -50.39 2.64 16.54
C SER A 188 -49.51 3.91 16.74
N THR A 189 -49.42 4.92 15.85
CA THR A 189 -49.97 5.31 14.53
C THR A 189 -49.28 6.63 14.15
N SER A 190 -49.04 6.92 12.86
CA SER A 190 -49.53 8.13 12.15
C SER A 190 -48.69 8.53 10.90
N SER A 191 -49.41 8.62 9.79
CA SER A 191 -49.40 9.68 8.75
C SER A 191 -48.17 10.01 7.89
N ALA A 192 -48.36 9.74 6.59
CA ALA A 192 -47.73 10.21 5.35
C ALA A 192 -47.55 11.78 5.23
N PRO A 193 -46.87 12.36 4.20
CA PRO A 193 -46.74 11.82 2.84
C PRO A 193 -45.44 12.01 2.05
N ALA A 194 -45.50 11.30 0.92
CA ALA A 194 -44.60 11.21 -0.22
C ALA A 194 -43.96 12.51 -0.73
N GLU A 195 -42.67 12.41 -1.07
CA GLU A 195 -42.10 13.09 -2.23
C GLU A 195 -41.30 12.07 -3.05
N SER A 196 -41.74 11.91 -4.29
CA SER A 196 -41.05 11.21 -5.35
C SER A 196 -39.96 12.13 -5.90
N ASP A 197 -38.73 11.64 -6.03
CA ASP A 197 -37.84 12.19 -7.05
C ASP A 197 -37.07 11.08 -7.75
N ARG A 198 -37.44 10.94 -9.03
CA ARG A 198 -36.80 10.10 -10.02
C ARG A 198 -35.47 10.74 -10.40
N ARG A 199 -34.36 10.07 -10.09
CA ARG A 199 -33.17 10.16 -10.96
C ARG A 199 -32.81 8.77 -11.43
N SER A 200 -33.25 8.51 -12.66
CA SER A 200 -32.69 7.48 -13.52
C SER A 200 -31.17 7.66 -13.58
N SER A 201 -30.45 6.58 -13.30
CA SER A 201 -29.06 6.39 -13.69
C SER A 201 -29.02 5.03 -14.36
N ASP A 202 -29.54 4.96 -15.58
CA ASP A 202 -29.16 3.91 -16.53
C ASP A 202 -27.68 4.12 -16.88
N GLU A 203 -26.78 3.59 -16.06
CA GLU A 203 -25.55 2.99 -16.57
C GLU A 203 -25.72 1.47 -16.39
N GLN A 204 -26.26 0.84 -17.43
CA GLN A 204 -26.28 -0.60 -17.53
C GLN A 204 -24.84 -1.14 -17.38
N PRO A 205 -24.63 -2.23 -16.61
CA PRO A 205 -23.38 -2.97 -16.62
C PRO A 205 -23.20 -3.58 -18.02
N LYS A 206 -22.11 -3.23 -18.70
CA LYS A 206 -21.69 -3.96 -19.90
C LYS A 206 -21.36 -5.40 -19.51
N THR A 207 -21.89 -6.33 -20.29
CA THR A 207 -21.76 -7.79 -20.20
C THR A 207 -20.31 -8.26 -20.10
N PRO A 208 -20.05 -9.50 -19.61
CA PRO A 208 -18.69 -10.05 -19.57
C PRO A 208 -18.20 -10.15 -21.02
N ARG A 209 -17.27 -9.28 -21.38
CA ARG A 209 -16.58 -9.38 -22.66
C ARG A 209 -15.47 -10.39 -22.48
N ASP A 210 -15.40 -11.37 -23.36
CA ASP A 210 -14.26 -12.27 -23.47
C ASP A 210 -13.09 -11.46 -24.08
N SER A 211 -12.45 -10.61 -23.27
CA SER A 211 -11.31 -9.83 -23.72
C SER A 211 -10.12 -10.73 -24.02
N LYS A 212 -9.41 -10.38 -25.09
CA LYS A 212 -8.22 -11.10 -25.54
C LYS A 212 -7.12 -11.03 -24.48
N LEU A 213 -6.26 -12.04 -24.46
CA LEU A 213 -5.07 -12.04 -23.62
C LEU A 213 -4.06 -11.02 -24.12
N LEU A 214 -3.32 -10.41 -23.21
CA LEU A 214 -2.25 -9.47 -23.57
C LEU A 214 -1.17 -10.13 -24.45
N SER A 215 -1.00 -11.46 -24.35
CA SER A 215 -0.08 -12.21 -25.21
C SER A 215 -0.45 -12.15 -26.69
N SER A 216 -1.74 -12.13 -27.06
CA SER A 216 -2.14 -12.07 -28.46
C SER A 216 -1.79 -10.72 -29.11
N LEU A 217 -1.70 -9.66 -28.30
CA LEU A 217 -1.26 -8.34 -28.75
C LEU A 217 0.21 -8.36 -29.22
N LEU A 218 1.05 -9.20 -28.59
CA LEU A 218 2.46 -9.36 -28.99
C LEU A 218 2.60 -10.04 -30.35
N ASP A 219 1.65 -10.92 -30.72
CA ASP A 219 1.64 -11.59 -32.01
C ASP A 219 1.32 -10.63 -33.16
N ASN A 220 0.53 -9.57 -32.90
CA ASN A 220 0.19 -8.55 -33.88
C ASN A 220 1.17 -7.37 -33.85
N ARG A 221 2.31 -7.53 -34.55
CA ARG A 221 3.39 -6.52 -34.60
C ARG A 221 2.94 -5.13 -35.06
N SER A 222 2.00 -5.03 -36.00
CA SER A 222 1.48 -3.73 -36.46
C SER A 222 0.71 -3.00 -35.38
N PHE A 223 -0.12 -3.72 -34.63
CA PHE A 223 -0.92 -3.15 -33.56
C PHE A 223 -0.07 -2.80 -32.34
N LEU A 224 0.83 -3.71 -31.96
CA LEU A 224 1.80 -3.52 -30.91
C LEU A 224 2.61 -2.23 -31.13
N LYS A 225 3.17 -2.06 -32.33
CA LYS A 225 3.94 -0.86 -32.66
C LYS A 225 3.11 0.43 -32.53
N LYS A 226 1.85 0.43 -32.99
CA LYS A 226 0.94 1.59 -32.87
C LYS A 226 0.71 1.97 -31.40
N VAL A 227 0.49 0.98 -30.53
CA VAL A 227 0.28 1.19 -29.08
C VAL A 227 1.57 1.68 -28.41
N CYS A 228 2.70 1.04 -28.71
CA CYS A 228 4.01 1.38 -28.17
C CYS A 228 4.48 2.78 -28.58
N ASP A 229 4.41 3.12 -29.87
CA ASP A 229 4.78 4.44 -30.40
C ASP A 229 3.93 5.55 -29.77
N ARG A 230 2.66 5.25 -29.48
CA ARG A 230 1.80 6.17 -28.72
C ARG A 230 2.34 6.26 -27.30
N LEU A 231 2.46 5.16 -26.56
CA LEU A 231 2.80 5.17 -25.14
C LEU A 231 4.19 5.78 -24.84
N ASP A 232 5.15 5.60 -25.73
CA ASP A 232 6.51 6.13 -25.62
C ASP A 232 6.62 7.61 -25.96
N ARG A 233 5.60 8.18 -26.62
CA ARG A 233 5.55 9.61 -26.92
C ARG A 233 5.31 10.41 -25.65
N GLU A 234 6.26 11.29 -25.34
CA GLU A 234 6.12 12.24 -24.23
C GLU A 234 5.07 13.30 -24.56
N MET A 235 4.02 13.37 -23.73
CA MET A 235 2.96 14.37 -23.83
C MET A 235 2.87 15.18 -22.54
N LYS A 236 2.80 16.50 -22.67
CA LYS A 236 2.73 17.40 -21.52
C LYS A 236 1.43 17.18 -20.75
N ASN A 237 1.54 16.90 -19.45
CA ASN A 237 0.43 16.60 -18.51
C ASN A 237 -0.20 15.20 -18.62
N TYR A 238 0.36 14.29 -19.43
CA TYR A 238 -0.08 12.90 -19.53
C TYR A 238 1.04 11.95 -19.10
N GLY A 239 0.65 10.78 -18.59
CA GLY A 239 1.62 9.75 -18.22
C GLY A 239 2.15 8.96 -19.41
N ASP A 240 3.29 8.34 -19.24
CA ASP A 240 3.96 7.51 -20.26
C ASP A 240 4.27 6.10 -19.75
N TYR A 241 5.05 5.33 -20.50
CA TYR A 241 5.46 3.98 -20.11
C TYR A 241 6.13 3.92 -18.72
N ARG A 242 6.79 4.98 -18.24
CA ARG A 242 7.46 5.03 -16.94
C ARG A 242 6.45 5.01 -15.79
N ASP A 243 5.29 5.64 -15.99
CA ASP A 243 4.20 5.62 -15.03
C ASP A 243 3.54 4.23 -14.98
N VAL A 244 3.40 3.57 -16.13
CA VAL A 244 2.90 2.19 -16.23
C VAL A 244 3.88 1.22 -15.56
N CYS A 245 5.19 1.32 -15.84
CA CYS A 245 6.22 0.55 -15.14
C CYS A 245 6.13 0.76 -13.61
N SER A 246 5.93 2.00 -13.18
CA SER A 246 5.78 2.33 -11.76
C SER A 246 4.54 1.67 -11.14
N HIS A 247 3.47 1.46 -11.91
CA HIS A 247 2.27 0.73 -11.46
C HIS A 247 2.58 -0.74 -11.15
N TYR A 248 3.34 -1.41 -12.03
CA TYR A 248 3.74 -2.82 -11.88
C TYR A 248 4.93 -3.06 -10.94
N GLY A 249 5.41 -2.02 -10.28
CA GLY A 249 6.40 -2.12 -9.21
C GLY A 249 7.86 -1.95 -9.63
N PHE A 250 8.11 -1.57 -10.88
CA PHE A 250 9.48 -1.29 -11.36
C PHE A 250 10.01 0.05 -10.86
N ASP A 251 11.30 0.07 -10.55
CA ASP A 251 11.98 1.31 -10.19
C ASP A 251 12.53 2.08 -11.42
N ARG A 252 12.86 3.36 -11.25
CA ARG A 252 13.33 4.21 -12.36
C ARG A 252 14.67 3.75 -12.94
N TYR A 253 15.53 3.12 -12.13
CA TYR A 253 16.82 2.60 -12.57
C TYR A 253 16.66 1.29 -13.33
N GLU A 254 15.79 0.39 -12.86
CA GLU A 254 15.36 -0.80 -13.60
C GLU A 254 14.74 -0.38 -14.94
N VAL A 255 13.92 0.67 -14.94
CA VAL A 255 13.34 1.20 -16.19
C VAL A 255 14.40 1.77 -17.12
N ALA A 256 15.35 2.55 -16.61
CA ALA A 256 16.43 3.09 -17.44
C ALA A 256 17.43 2.01 -17.91
N ALA A 257 17.64 0.95 -17.12
CA ALA A 257 18.59 -0.10 -17.41
C ALA A 257 18.02 -1.15 -18.36
N ASN A 258 16.78 -1.59 -18.12
CA ASN A 258 16.19 -2.75 -18.77
C ASN A 258 15.22 -2.37 -19.90
N PHE A 259 14.43 -1.31 -19.71
CA PHE A 259 13.38 -0.93 -20.68
C PHE A 259 13.84 0.18 -21.63
N ALA A 260 14.46 1.25 -21.14
CA ALA A 260 14.85 2.40 -21.96
C ALA A 260 15.93 2.10 -23.01
N LYS A 261 16.66 1.00 -22.86
CA LYS A 261 17.70 0.55 -23.81
C LYS A 261 17.21 -0.49 -24.81
N HIS A 262 15.93 -0.85 -24.77
CA HIS A 262 15.40 -1.91 -25.61
C HIS A 262 15.26 -1.46 -27.08
N ASP A 263 15.74 -2.28 -28.02
CA ASP A 263 15.80 -1.94 -29.45
C ASP A 263 14.42 -1.67 -30.06
N ALA A 264 13.38 -2.35 -29.56
CA ALA A 264 12.00 -2.16 -30.00
C ALA A 264 11.22 -1.10 -29.21
N GLY A 265 11.89 -0.36 -28.33
CA GLY A 265 11.30 0.66 -27.46
C GLY A 265 10.93 0.14 -26.06
N PRO A 266 10.84 1.06 -25.08
CA PRO A 266 10.63 0.71 -23.68
C PRO A 266 9.23 0.15 -23.37
N SER A 267 8.19 0.65 -24.03
CA SER A 267 6.83 0.12 -23.88
C SER A 267 6.71 -1.32 -24.40
N THR A 268 7.42 -1.67 -25.47
CA THR A 268 7.46 -3.03 -26.03
C THR A 268 8.04 -4.02 -25.01
N ALA A 269 9.19 -3.69 -24.42
CA ALA A 269 9.82 -4.54 -23.42
C ALA A 269 8.98 -4.67 -22.14
N LEU A 270 8.24 -3.61 -21.76
CA LEU A 270 7.29 -3.70 -20.66
C LEU A 270 6.17 -4.71 -20.98
N LEU A 271 5.59 -4.65 -22.16
CA LEU A 271 4.50 -5.55 -22.57
C LEU A 271 4.97 -7.01 -22.65
N GLU A 272 6.15 -7.26 -23.20
CA GLU A 272 6.78 -8.59 -23.21
C GLU A 272 6.96 -9.14 -21.80
N TYR A 273 7.47 -8.31 -20.88
CA TYR A 273 7.63 -8.71 -19.49
C TYR A 273 6.28 -9.01 -18.82
N LEU A 274 5.26 -8.18 -19.05
CA LEU A 274 3.93 -8.37 -18.47
C LEU A 274 3.26 -9.63 -18.98
N ALA A 275 3.40 -9.95 -20.27
CA ALA A 275 2.86 -11.18 -20.83
C ALA A 275 3.52 -12.43 -20.24
N VAL A 276 4.83 -12.39 -19.95
CA VAL A 276 5.55 -13.50 -19.31
C VAL A 276 5.17 -13.65 -17.83
N LYS A 277 5.13 -12.54 -17.09
CA LYS A 277 4.88 -12.55 -15.63
C LYS A 277 3.41 -12.78 -15.28
N TYR A 278 2.50 -12.28 -16.11
CA TYR A 278 1.05 -12.35 -15.92
C TYR A 278 0.38 -12.95 -17.15
N PRO A 279 0.48 -14.28 -17.37
CA PRO A 279 -0.04 -14.94 -18.57
C PRO A 279 -1.57 -14.89 -18.70
N LYS A 280 -2.28 -14.51 -17.64
CA LYS A 280 -3.74 -14.36 -17.59
C LYS A 280 -4.21 -12.91 -17.74
N LEU A 281 -3.29 -11.95 -17.86
CA LEU A 281 -3.62 -10.53 -17.98
C LEU A 281 -4.33 -10.27 -19.32
N THR A 282 -5.51 -9.65 -19.27
CA THR A 282 -6.28 -9.33 -20.48
C THR A 282 -5.96 -7.94 -21.02
N VAL A 283 -6.31 -7.69 -22.28
CA VAL A 283 -6.17 -6.37 -22.91
C VAL A 283 -7.03 -5.32 -22.19
N ASP A 284 -8.23 -5.67 -21.74
CA ASP A 284 -9.14 -4.77 -21.01
C ASP A 284 -8.62 -4.39 -19.61
N GLU A 285 -8.06 -5.36 -18.88
CA GLU A 285 -7.40 -5.10 -17.60
C GLU A 285 -6.21 -4.14 -17.79
N PHE A 286 -5.41 -4.36 -18.82
CA PHE A 286 -4.29 -3.48 -19.15
C PHE A 286 -4.75 -2.08 -19.61
N ALA A 287 -5.80 -1.99 -20.42
CA ALA A 287 -6.40 -0.74 -20.86
C ALA A 287 -6.96 0.06 -19.67
N SER A 288 -7.61 -0.60 -18.72
CA SER A 288 -8.09 -0.01 -17.47
C SER A 288 -6.94 0.58 -16.62
N VAL A 289 -5.81 -0.13 -16.54
CA VAL A 289 -4.60 0.39 -15.87
C VAL A 289 -4.08 1.62 -16.60
N LEU A 290 -3.95 1.58 -17.92
CA LEU A 290 -3.48 2.71 -18.72
C LEU A 290 -4.35 3.94 -18.55
N LYS A 291 -5.67 3.79 -18.61
CA LYS A 291 -6.63 4.89 -18.42
C LYS A 291 -6.42 5.59 -17.08
N ASN A 292 -6.25 4.81 -16.01
CA ASN A 292 -6.08 5.33 -14.66
C ASN A 292 -4.71 5.96 -14.41
N VAL A 293 -3.65 5.38 -14.99
CA VAL A 293 -2.26 5.79 -14.73
C VAL A 293 -1.83 6.93 -15.62
N THR A 294 -2.10 6.83 -16.92
CA THR A 294 -1.59 7.76 -17.94
C THR A 294 -2.58 8.85 -18.33
N GLN A 295 -3.88 8.64 -18.06
CA GLN A 295 -4.99 9.49 -18.51
C GLN A 295 -5.05 9.64 -20.05
N ARG A 296 -4.49 8.67 -20.76
CA ARG A 296 -4.36 8.68 -22.21
C ARG A 296 -5.44 7.85 -22.88
N ASN A 297 -6.52 8.52 -23.25
CA ASN A 297 -7.62 7.88 -23.97
C ASN A 297 -7.20 7.45 -25.38
N ASP A 298 -6.20 8.09 -26.00
CA ASP A 298 -5.71 7.73 -27.34
C ASP A 298 -5.09 6.32 -27.41
N VAL A 299 -4.42 5.88 -26.33
CA VAL A 299 -3.85 4.53 -26.23
C VAL A 299 -4.93 3.52 -25.90
N VAL A 300 -5.84 3.88 -24.99
CA VAL A 300 -6.97 3.04 -24.56
C VAL A 300 -7.89 2.75 -25.73
N GLU A 301 -8.25 3.75 -26.54
CA GLU A 301 -9.05 3.57 -27.76
C GLU A 301 -8.38 2.62 -28.75
N SER A 302 -7.05 2.63 -28.86
CA SER A 302 -6.34 1.65 -29.70
C SER A 302 -6.48 0.25 -29.10
N LEU A 303 -6.26 0.07 -27.80
CA LEU A 303 -6.39 -1.26 -27.19
C LEU A 303 -7.81 -1.81 -27.28
N GLU A 304 -8.82 -0.96 -27.11
CA GLU A 304 -10.23 -1.32 -27.29
C GLU A 304 -10.52 -1.68 -28.77
N GLU A 305 -10.00 -0.93 -29.74
CA GLU A 305 -10.13 -1.26 -31.17
C GLU A 305 -9.62 -2.68 -31.46
N TYR A 306 -8.46 -3.06 -30.91
CA TYR A 306 -7.91 -4.41 -31.05
C TYR A 306 -8.69 -5.48 -30.32
N ASP A 307 -9.21 -5.18 -29.12
CA ASP A 307 -9.99 -6.15 -28.34
C ASP A 307 -11.33 -6.47 -29.02
N ASN A 308 -11.87 -5.53 -29.81
CA ASN A 308 -13.13 -5.70 -30.54
C ASN A 308 -12.97 -6.28 -31.97
N GLU A 309 -11.74 -6.37 -32.51
CA GLU A 309 -11.45 -7.07 -33.79
C GLU A 309 -11.64 -8.58 -33.70
#